data_AF-B7XT34-F1
#
_entry.id   AF-B7XT34-F1
#
_cell.length_a   1.000
_cell.length_b   1.000
_cell.length_c   1.000
_cell.angle_alpha   90.00
_cell.angle_beta   90.00
_cell.angle_gamma   90.00
#
_symmetry.space_group_name_H-M   'P 1'
#
loop_
_entity.id
_entity.type
_entity.pdbx_description
1 polymer ?
#
loop_
_entity_poly.entity_id
_entity_poly.type
_entity_poly.pdbx_seq_one_letter_code
_entity_poly.pdbx_strand_id
1 'polypeptide(L)'
;MYKNGFLKNYLMGLLFLLIIACTSKDSSNEYVEEQEVDNTSKLDDTFTIDEHTIGHVFHAMGVVHSKNDRKSLGKNIKVFYFSEEDGYFETIPSKENAKLIVYFYDNIYAGEAPINISGKEAFIFVGITPDFKKIINSNLHGAKSDLIGTFRDLNIKNSKLEVTVDENNSDAKTFLESVNYIIDGIEKISPMMMN
;
A
#
# COMPACT_ATOMS: atom_id res chain seq x y z
N MET A 1 65.66 7.55 -10.83
CA MET A 1 64.41 7.44 -11.62
C MET A 1 63.79 6.08 -11.36
N TYR A 2 62.45 6.02 -11.24
CA TYR A 2 61.59 4.86 -10.90
C TYR A 2 61.43 4.48 -9.42
N LYS A 3 60.74 5.30 -8.62
CA LYS A 3 60.00 4.82 -7.42
C LYS A 3 58.63 5.46 -7.16
N ASN A 4 58.14 6.38 -8.02
CA ASN A 4 56.86 7.08 -7.80
C ASN A 4 55.73 6.67 -8.78
N GLY A 5 55.96 5.66 -9.64
CA GLY A 5 54.94 5.20 -10.61
C GLY A 5 54.02 4.10 -10.08
N PHE A 6 54.46 3.35 -9.06
CA PHE A 6 53.72 2.17 -8.60
C PHE A 6 52.50 2.57 -7.74
N LEU A 7 52.66 3.55 -6.83
CA LEU A 7 51.58 3.98 -5.95
C LEU A 7 50.44 4.68 -6.71
N LYS A 8 50.76 5.41 -7.79
CA LYS A 8 49.78 6.21 -8.53
C LYS A 8 48.83 5.34 -9.36
N ASN A 9 49.30 4.20 -9.88
CA ASN A 9 48.46 3.28 -10.66
C ASN A 9 47.58 2.40 -9.76
N TYR A 10 48.06 1.99 -8.59
CA TYR A 10 47.25 1.24 -7.63
C TYR A 10 46.16 2.11 -6.98
N LEU A 11 46.47 3.39 -6.69
CA LEU A 11 45.48 4.31 -6.13
C LEU A 11 44.34 4.60 -7.11
N MET A 12 44.65 4.70 -8.41
CA MET A 12 43.64 4.89 -9.46
C MET A 12 42.76 3.64 -9.65
N GLY A 13 43.34 2.44 -9.55
CA GLY A 13 42.59 1.17 -9.60
C GLY A 13 41.67 0.97 -8.39
N LEU A 14 42.11 1.38 -7.19
CA LEU A 14 41.30 1.35 -5.98
C LEU A 14 40.12 2.34 -6.05
N LEU A 15 40.33 3.51 -6.66
CA LEU A 15 39.26 4.51 -6.87
C LEU A 15 38.17 4.02 -7.81
N PHE A 16 38.51 3.27 -8.88
CA PHE A 16 37.50 2.67 -9.76
C PHE A 16 36.70 1.56 -9.07
N LEU A 17 37.33 0.75 -8.20
CA LEU A 17 36.63 -0.26 -7.39
C LEU A 17 35.63 0.37 -6.41
N LEU A 18 35.95 1.53 -5.83
CA LEU A 18 35.03 2.27 -4.95
C LEU A 18 33.79 2.82 -5.69
N ILE A 19 33.93 3.20 -6.97
CA ILE A 19 32.79 3.67 -7.77
C ILE A 19 31.87 2.49 -8.14
N ILE A 20 32.44 1.32 -8.48
CA ILE A 20 31.65 0.12 -8.85
C ILE A 20 30.97 -0.53 -7.63
N ALA A 21 31.59 -0.46 -6.44
CA ALA A 21 30.95 -0.90 -5.20
C ALA A 21 29.81 0.02 -4.73
N CYS A 22 29.79 1.28 -5.16
CA CYS A 22 28.70 2.22 -4.89
C CYS A 22 27.56 2.18 -5.92
N THR A 23 27.66 1.41 -7.01
CA THR A 23 26.58 1.25 -8.00
C THR A 23 25.86 -0.11 -7.93
N SER A 24 25.98 -0.84 -6.81
CA SER A 24 25.31 -2.16 -6.64
C SER A 24 24.37 -2.23 -5.43
N LYS A 25 23.81 -1.10 -5.01
CA LYS A 25 22.68 -1.04 -4.07
C LYS A 25 21.63 -0.01 -4.48
N ASP A 26 21.18 -0.12 -5.72
CA ASP A 26 19.81 0.22 -6.08
C ASP A 26 19.25 -0.99 -6.81
N SER A 27 18.83 -2.01 -6.04
CA SER A 27 17.78 -2.88 -6.53
C SER A 27 16.49 -2.07 -6.44
N SER A 28 16.31 -1.14 -7.38
CA SER A 28 14.98 -0.72 -7.78
C SER A 28 14.29 -1.98 -8.31
N ASN A 29 13.61 -2.70 -7.41
CA ASN A 29 12.50 -3.55 -7.82
C ASN A 29 11.42 -2.57 -8.28
N GLU A 30 11.59 -2.09 -9.51
CA GLU A 30 10.51 -1.50 -10.27
C GLU A 30 9.45 -2.60 -10.36
N TYR A 31 8.40 -2.41 -9.58
CA TYR A 31 7.23 -3.28 -9.56
C TYR A 31 6.60 -3.15 -10.95
N VAL A 32 6.95 -4.06 -11.85
CA VAL A 32 6.20 -4.25 -13.08
C VAL A 32 4.90 -4.91 -12.66
N GLU A 33 3.82 -4.13 -12.57
CA GLU A 33 2.45 -4.64 -12.57
C GLU A 33 2.23 -5.39 -13.88
N GLU A 34 2.48 -6.70 -13.87
CA GLU A 34 1.96 -7.58 -14.90
C GLU A 34 0.44 -7.67 -14.71
N GLN A 35 -0.31 -7.09 -15.67
CA GLN A 35 -1.72 -7.39 -15.87
C GLN A 35 -1.85 -8.89 -16.20
N GLU A 36 -2.16 -9.71 -15.21
CA GLU A 36 -2.65 -11.06 -15.48
C GLU A 36 -4.12 -10.97 -15.91
N VAL A 37 -4.37 -11.36 -17.16
CA VAL A 37 -5.69 -11.52 -17.76
C VAL A 37 -6.48 -12.57 -16.96
N ASP A 38 -7.70 -12.21 -16.57
CA ASP A 38 -8.65 -13.08 -15.86
C ASP A 38 -8.76 -14.46 -16.51
N ASN A 39 -8.10 -15.45 -15.90
CA ASN A 39 -8.44 -16.85 -16.09
C ASN A 39 -9.30 -17.29 -14.90
N THR A 40 -10.61 -17.32 -15.15
CA THR A 40 -11.63 -17.85 -14.24
C THR A 40 -11.33 -19.32 -13.94
N SER A 41 -10.64 -19.57 -12.83
CA SER A 41 -10.42 -20.91 -12.29
C SER A 41 -11.21 -21.08 -10.99
N LYS A 42 -12.30 -21.85 -11.14
CA LYS A 42 -13.06 -22.64 -10.16
C LYS A 42 -13.11 -22.09 -8.71
N LEU A 43 -14.32 -21.62 -8.36
CA LEU A 43 -14.82 -21.40 -7.00
C LEU A 43 -14.48 -22.58 -6.08
N ASP A 44 -13.62 -22.33 -5.10
CA ASP A 44 -13.39 -23.20 -3.95
C ASP A 44 -14.07 -22.51 -2.76
N ASP A 45 -15.01 -23.20 -2.11
CA ASP A 45 -15.96 -22.71 -1.09
C ASP A 45 -15.31 -22.42 0.28
N THR A 46 -14.29 -21.56 0.29
CA THR A 46 -13.85 -20.84 1.48
C THR A 46 -13.77 -19.37 1.11
N PHE A 47 -14.54 -18.51 1.77
CA PHE A 47 -14.47 -17.05 1.67
C PHE A 47 -13.03 -16.62 1.94
N THR A 48 -12.21 -16.56 0.90
CA THR A 48 -10.79 -16.29 0.96
C THR A 48 -10.54 -15.12 0.04
N ILE A 49 -9.76 -14.17 0.56
CA ILE A 49 -9.29 -13.03 -0.22
C ILE A 49 -8.46 -13.60 -1.39
N ASP A 50 -8.74 -13.18 -2.62
CA ASP A 50 -7.99 -13.64 -3.77
C ASP A 50 -6.53 -13.14 -3.71
N GLU A 51 -5.63 -13.82 -4.41
CA GLU A 51 -4.19 -13.54 -4.34
C GLU A 51 -3.81 -12.15 -4.88
N HIS A 52 -4.60 -11.59 -5.80
CA HIS A 52 -4.39 -10.25 -6.33
C HIS A 52 -4.71 -9.20 -5.26
N THR A 53 -5.85 -9.32 -4.60
CA THR A 53 -6.23 -8.47 -3.46
C THR A 53 -5.24 -8.60 -2.30
N ILE A 54 -4.74 -9.80 -1.99
CA ILE A 54 -3.68 -9.98 -0.98
C ILE A 54 -2.43 -9.16 -1.34
N GLY A 55 -2.07 -9.08 -2.63
CA GLY A 55 -0.97 -8.25 -3.11
C GLY A 55 -1.18 -6.76 -2.80
N HIS A 56 -2.36 -6.23 -3.07
CA HIS A 56 -2.73 -4.84 -2.75
C HIS A 56 -2.67 -4.57 -1.23
N VAL A 57 -3.20 -5.49 -0.42
CA VAL A 57 -3.21 -5.39 1.04
C VAL A 57 -1.79 -5.41 1.61
N PHE A 58 -0.95 -6.37 1.22
CA PHE A 58 0.43 -6.45 1.70
C PHE A 58 1.28 -5.27 1.26
N HIS A 59 1.10 -4.76 0.04
CA HIS A 59 1.77 -3.54 -0.40
C HIS A 59 1.35 -2.33 0.44
N ALA A 60 0.05 -2.16 0.68
CA ALA A 60 -0.48 -1.08 1.52
C ALA A 60 0.08 -1.14 2.95
N MET A 61 0.14 -2.34 3.55
CA MET A 61 0.69 -2.59 4.89
C MET A 61 2.23 -2.54 4.96
N GLY A 62 2.93 -2.49 3.82
CA GLY A 62 4.40 -2.55 3.79
C GLY A 62 4.98 -3.91 4.21
N VAL A 63 4.22 -4.99 4.06
CA VAL A 63 4.66 -6.35 4.38
C VAL A 63 5.66 -6.81 3.32
N VAL A 64 6.90 -7.06 3.73
CA VAL A 64 7.93 -7.63 2.85
C VAL A 64 7.76 -9.14 2.80
N HIS A 65 7.39 -9.68 1.64
CA HIS A 65 7.20 -11.11 1.44
C HIS A 65 7.62 -11.54 0.03
N SER A 66 7.82 -12.85 -0.18
CA SER A 66 8.02 -13.40 -1.53
C SER A 66 6.68 -13.62 -2.24
N LYS A 67 6.63 -13.57 -3.58
CA LYS A 67 5.39 -13.88 -4.34
C LYS A 67 4.88 -15.29 -3.99
N ASN A 68 5.78 -16.25 -3.81
CA ASN A 68 5.44 -17.65 -3.51
C ASN A 68 4.74 -17.82 -2.15
N ASP A 69 5.04 -16.96 -1.17
CA ASP A 69 4.46 -17.05 0.17
C ASP A 69 3.12 -16.30 0.28
N ARG A 70 2.78 -15.47 -0.70
CA ARG A 70 1.65 -14.51 -0.65
C ARG A 70 0.34 -15.20 -0.27
N LYS A 71 -0.03 -16.27 -0.97
CA LYS A 71 -1.28 -17.01 -0.71
C LYS A 71 -1.29 -17.71 0.65
N SER A 72 -0.13 -18.16 1.14
CA SER A 72 -0.02 -18.83 2.44
C SER A 72 -0.14 -17.82 3.59
N LEU A 73 0.59 -16.70 3.49
CA LEU A 73 0.54 -15.60 4.46
C LEU A 73 -0.84 -14.95 4.49
N GLY A 74 -1.47 -14.78 3.31
CA GLY A 74 -2.77 -14.13 3.18
C GLY A 74 -3.91 -14.82 3.94
N LYS A 75 -3.77 -16.11 4.26
CA LYS A 75 -4.76 -16.85 5.10
C LYS A 75 -4.89 -16.30 6.51
N ASN A 76 -3.89 -15.58 6.99
CA ASN A 76 -3.87 -15.00 8.33
C ASN A 76 -4.42 -13.56 8.35
N ILE A 77 -4.80 -12.99 7.20
CA ILE A 77 -5.42 -11.67 7.14
C ILE A 77 -6.87 -11.81 7.64
N LYS A 78 -7.22 -11.05 8.68
CA LYS A 78 -8.62 -10.87 9.07
C LYS A 78 -9.25 -9.81 8.17
N VAL A 79 -10.46 -10.05 7.68
CA VAL A 79 -11.21 -9.12 6.82
C VAL A 79 -12.58 -8.82 7.41
N PHE A 80 -12.97 -7.56 7.35
CA PHE A 80 -14.27 -7.06 7.81
C PHE A 80 -14.83 -6.12 6.76
N TYR A 81 -16.12 -6.24 6.47
CA TYR A 81 -16.82 -5.43 5.47
C TYR A 81 -17.82 -4.54 6.17
N PHE A 82 -17.91 -3.29 5.74
CA PHE A 82 -18.80 -2.31 6.34
C PHE A 82 -19.65 -1.59 5.30
N SER A 83 -20.95 -1.50 5.55
CA SER A 83 -21.78 -0.43 4.99
C SER A 83 -21.50 0.86 5.75
N GLU A 84 -21.88 1.99 5.16
CA GLU A 84 -21.77 3.30 5.80
C GLU A 84 -23.02 4.11 5.51
N GLU A 85 -23.61 4.66 6.58
CA GLU A 85 -24.73 5.59 6.53
C GLU A 85 -24.47 6.73 7.54
N ASP A 86 -24.48 7.98 7.09
CA ASP A 86 -24.29 9.19 7.90
C ASP A 86 -23.06 9.15 8.84
N GLY A 87 -21.97 8.54 8.40
CA GLY A 87 -20.70 8.41 9.12
C GLY A 87 -20.64 7.26 10.12
N TYR A 88 -21.68 6.43 10.19
CA TYR A 88 -21.75 5.22 11.01
C TYR A 88 -21.44 3.97 10.17
N PHE A 89 -20.56 3.11 10.68
CA PHE A 89 -20.13 1.89 10.01
C PHE A 89 -20.78 0.67 10.64
N GLU A 90 -21.52 -0.11 9.84
CA GLU A 90 -22.15 -1.36 10.27
C GLU A 90 -21.53 -2.55 9.53
N THR A 91 -21.26 -3.64 10.25
CA THR A 91 -20.69 -4.85 9.66
C THR A 91 -21.69 -5.53 8.72
N ILE A 92 -21.25 -5.83 7.50
CA ILE A 92 -22.00 -6.59 6.50
C ILE A 92 -21.27 -7.91 6.16
N PRO A 93 -21.97 -8.95 5.67
CA PRO A 93 -21.38 -10.28 5.53
C PRO A 93 -20.43 -10.45 4.33
N SER A 94 -20.40 -9.52 3.39
CA SER A 94 -19.61 -9.64 2.16
C SER A 94 -19.13 -8.30 1.62
N LYS A 95 -18.24 -8.35 0.61
CA LYS A 95 -17.75 -7.18 -0.12
C LYS A 95 -18.83 -6.46 -0.94
N GLU A 96 -19.93 -7.14 -1.26
CA GLU A 96 -21.02 -6.56 -2.04
C GLU A 96 -21.63 -5.37 -1.28
N ASN A 97 -21.63 -4.19 -1.90
CA ASN A 97 -22.07 -2.92 -1.31
C ASN A 97 -21.22 -2.38 -0.14
N ALA A 98 -20.05 -2.96 0.15
CA ALA A 98 -19.14 -2.42 1.15
C ALA A 98 -18.67 -1.02 0.76
N LYS A 99 -18.75 -0.09 1.70
CA LYS A 99 -18.21 1.28 1.58
C LYS A 99 -16.81 1.37 2.16
N LEU A 100 -16.52 0.53 3.16
CA LEU A 100 -15.19 0.35 3.73
C LEU A 100 -14.94 -1.14 3.96
N ILE A 101 -13.76 -1.60 3.59
CA ILE A 101 -13.28 -2.96 3.89
C ILE A 101 -12.00 -2.79 4.68
N VAL A 102 -11.89 -3.50 5.80
CA VAL A 102 -10.74 -3.39 6.69
C VAL A 102 -10.07 -4.73 6.82
N TYR A 103 -8.78 -4.72 6.51
CA TYR A 103 -7.86 -5.84 6.61
C TYR A 103 -6.96 -5.65 7.82
N PHE A 104 -6.72 -6.72 8.57
CA PHE A 104 -5.81 -6.69 9.71
C PHE A 104 -4.87 -7.89 9.70
N TYR A 105 -3.57 -7.61 9.75
CA TYR A 105 -2.50 -8.59 9.72
C TYR A 105 -1.27 -8.06 10.45
N ASP A 106 -0.66 -8.89 11.29
CA ASP A 106 0.55 -8.55 12.07
C ASP A 106 0.49 -7.20 12.81
N ASN A 107 -0.65 -6.91 13.44
CA ASN A 107 -0.96 -5.65 14.12
C ASN A 107 -0.96 -4.39 13.23
N ILE A 108 -1.13 -4.54 11.93
CA ILE A 108 -1.24 -3.44 10.98
C ILE A 108 -2.62 -3.48 10.32
N TYR A 109 -3.19 -2.30 10.10
CA TYR A 109 -4.44 -2.11 9.36
C TYR A 109 -4.16 -1.82 7.89
N ALA A 110 -5.05 -2.28 7.00
CA ALA A 110 -5.24 -1.65 5.71
C ALA A 110 -6.73 -1.45 5.45
N GLY A 111 -7.09 -0.28 4.94
CA GLY A 111 -8.44 0.01 4.47
C GLY A 111 -8.51 -0.01 2.96
N GLU A 112 -9.63 -0.51 2.45
CA GLU A 112 -10.04 -0.40 1.05
C GLU A 112 -11.36 0.37 0.98
N ALA A 113 -11.44 1.33 0.07
CA ALA A 113 -12.67 2.06 -0.23
C ALA A 113 -12.81 2.29 -1.74
N PRO A 114 -14.04 2.38 -2.28
CA PRO A 114 -14.26 2.80 -3.66
C PRO A 114 -13.81 4.26 -3.84
N ILE A 115 -13.22 4.55 -5.00
CA ILE A 115 -12.71 5.88 -5.36
C ILE A 115 -12.94 6.15 -6.85
N ASN A 116 -13.15 7.42 -7.22
CA ASN A 116 -13.19 7.84 -8.61
C ASN A 116 -11.94 8.67 -8.96
N ILE A 117 -11.08 8.13 -9.83
CA ILE A 117 -9.85 8.79 -10.28
C ILE A 117 -9.96 9.08 -11.77
N SER A 118 -9.86 10.34 -12.16
CA SER A 118 -9.98 10.77 -13.57
C SER A 118 -11.24 10.22 -14.27
N GLY A 119 -12.37 10.12 -13.56
CA GLY A 119 -13.63 9.61 -14.09
C GLY A 119 -13.75 8.09 -14.13
N LYS A 120 -12.79 7.34 -13.59
CA LYS A 120 -12.81 5.87 -13.52
C LYS A 120 -13.09 5.39 -12.11
N GLU A 121 -14.08 4.51 -11.99
CA GLU A 121 -14.34 3.75 -10.77
C GLU A 121 -13.18 2.79 -10.48
N ALA A 122 -12.65 2.87 -9.27
CA ALA A 122 -11.50 2.14 -8.80
C ALA A 122 -11.64 1.87 -7.29
N PHE A 123 -10.65 1.18 -6.72
CA PHE A 123 -10.51 1.02 -5.28
C PHE A 123 -9.17 1.55 -4.83
N ILE A 124 -9.14 2.26 -3.70
CA ILE A 124 -7.92 2.70 -3.03
C ILE A 124 -7.66 1.82 -1.81
N PHE A 125 -6.41 1.38 -1.67
CA PHE A 125 -5.91 0.67 -0.50
C PHE A 125 -4.92 1.55 0.25
N VAL A 126 -5.03 1.61 1.58
CA VAL A 126 -4.13 2.40 2.43
C VAL A 126 -3.77 1.61 3.69
N GLY A 127 -2.48 1.43 3.96
CA GLY A 127 -2.02 0.85 5.22
C GLY A 127 -1.91 1.91 6.31
N ILE A 128 -2.31 1.60 7.53
CA ILE A 128 -2.29 2.51 8.68
C ILE A 128 -1.63 1.80 9.87
N THR A 129 -0.75 2.53 10.56
CA THR A 129 -0.10 2.02 11.77
C THR A 129 -1.13 1.83 12.89
N PRO A 130 -0.94 0.84 13.78
CA PRO A 130 -1.91 0.53 14.85
C PRO A 130 -2.14 1.67 15.84
N ASP A 131 -1.20 2.61 15.94
CA ASP A 131 -1.30 3.79 16.80
C ASP A 131 -1.95 4.99 16.11
N PHE A 132 -2.46 4.83 14.88
CA PHE A 132 -3.12 5.86 14.08
C PHE A 132 -2.28 7.12 13.87
N LYS A 133 -0.94 7.00 13.87
CA LYS A 133 -0.03 8.15 13.68
C LYS A 133 0.51 8.29 12.28
N LYS A 134 0.50 7.24 11.45
CA LYS A 134 1.02 7.29 10.08
C LYS A 134 0.23 6.39 9.14
N ILE A 135 0.17 6.79 7.88
CA ILE A 135 -0.08 5.85 6.78
C ILE A 135 1.25 5.23 6.35
N ILE A 136 1.21 3.98 5.87
CA ILE A 136 2.39 3.23 5.40
C ILE A 136 2.53 3.45 3.90
N ASN A 137 1.72 2.78 3.08
CA ASN A 137 1.65 2.99 1.64
C ASN A 137 0.20 3.11 1.19
N SER A 138 0.00 3.69 0.00
CA SER A 138 -1.26 3.60 -0.74
C SER A 138 -1.06 2.93 -2.10
N ASN A 139 -2.12 2.34 -2.64
CA ASN A 139 -2.18 1.86 -4.01
C ASN A 139 -3.63 1.84 -4.54
N LEU A 140 -3.79 1.60 -5.85
CA LEU A 140 -5.08 1.61 -6.52
C LEU A 140 -5.31 0.27 -7.25
N HIS A 141 -6.58 -0.12 -7.34
CA HIS A 141 -7.05 -1.18 -8.23
C HIS A 141 -8.06 -0.59 -9.23
N GLY A 142 -7.86 -0.80 -10.53
CA GLY A 142 -8.75 -0.29 -11.59
C GLY A 142 -8.40 1.10 -12.15
N ALA A 143 -7.46 1.82 -11.52
CA ALA A 143 -6.92 3.08 -12.01
C ALA A 143 -5.42 3.19 -11.74
N LYS A 144 -4.74 4.08 -12.48
CA LYS A 144 -3.32 4.40 -12.29
C LYS A 144 -3.19 5.89 -11.97
N SER A 145 -2.38 6.22 -10.97
CA SER A 145 -2.08 7.60 -10.59
C SER A 145 -0.70 7.67 -9.94
N ASP A 146 0.09 8.67 -10.30
CA ASP A 146 1.40 8.91 -9.69
C ASP A 146 1.28 9.40 -8.23
N LEU A 147 0.08 9.79 -7.80
CA LEU A 147 -0.22 10.23 -6.44
C LEU A 147 0.07 9.14 -5.39
N ILE A 148 0.10 7.85 -5.76
CA ILE A 148 0.50 6.77 -4.85
C ILE A 148 1.92 6.98 -4.28
N GLY A 149 2.80 7.63 -5.04
CA GLY A 149 4.15 7.98 -4.59
C GLY A 149 4.20 9.12 -3.57
N THR A 150 3.17 9.98 -3.57
CA THR A 150 2.98 11.09 -2.64
C THR A 150 2.27 10.65 -1.37
N PHE A 151 1.23 9.82 -1.49
CA PHE A 151 0.42 9.32 -0.38
C PHE A 151 1.01 8.06 0.25
N ARG A 152 2.23 8.17 0.78
CA ARG A 152 2.92 7.13 1.54
C ARG A 152 3.77 7.76 2.63
N ASP A 153 3.96 7.04 3.74
CA ASP A 153 4.76 7.46 4.89
C ASP A 153 4.38 8.84 5.49
N LEU A 154 3.14 9.28 5.29
CA LEU A 154 2.63 10.56 5.80
C LEU A 154 2.09 10.41 7.23
N ASN A 155 2.24 11.47 8.03
CA ASN A 155 1.71 11.49 9.38
C ASN A 155 0.19 11.69 9.39
N ILE A 156 -0.44 11.18 10.45
CA ILE A 156 -1.83 11.39 10.81
C ILE A 156 -1.84 12.20 12.10
N LYS A 157 -2.62 13.29 12.13
CA LYS A 157 -2.86 14.11 13.32
C LYS A 157 -4.37 14.32 13.47
N ASN A 158 -4.92 13.92 14.60
CA ASN A 158 -6.36 14.01 14.90
C ASN A 158 -7.20 13.40 13.75
N SER A 159 -6.88 12.16 13.36
CA SER A 159 -7.59 11.42 12.31
C SER A 159 -7.52 12.03 10.91
N LYS A 160 -6.57 12.96 10.66
CA LYS A 160 -6.36 13.61 9.36
C LYS A 160 -4.91 13.51 8.92
N LEU A 161 -4.69 13.27 7.63
CA LEU A 161 -3.36 13.33 7.03
C LEU A 161 -2.76 14.75 7.14
N GLU A 162 -1.51 14.81 7.58
CA GLU A 162 -0.71 16.03 7.60
C GLU A 162 -0.10 16.29 6.22
N VAL A 163 -0.92 16.76 5.28
CA VAL A 163 -0.48 17.09 3.91
C VAL A 163 -1.34 18.21 3.32
N THR A 164 -0.78 19.00 2.42
CA THR A 164 -1.52 19.96 1.60
C THR A 164 -1.42 19.53 0.15
N VAL A 165 -2.56 19.44 -0.55
CA VAL A 165 -2.63 19.05 -1.95
C VAL A 165 -2.87 20.27 -2.84
N ASP A 166 -2.57 20.16 -4.13
CA ASP A 166 -2.92 21.21 -5.10
C ASP A 166 -4.44 21.31 -5.25
N GLU A 167 -4.99 22.47 -4.93
CA GLU A 167 -6.42 22.75 -4.98
C GLU A 167 -7.00 22.67 -6.41
N ASN A 168 -6.17 22.71 -7.45
CA ASN A 168 -6.61 22.57 -8.83
C ASN A 168 -6.56 21.12 -9.34
N ASN A 169 -5.95 20.21 -8.58
CA ASN A 169 -5.86 18.81 -8.93
C ASN A 169 -7.00 18.03 -8.28
N SER A 170 -8.02 17.69 -9.08
CA SER A 170 -9.19 16.94 -8.61
C SER A 170 -8.82 15.58 -8.02
N ASP A 171 -7.92 14.84 -8.67
CA ASP A 171 -7.54 13.50 -8.23
C ASP A 171 -6.78 13.56 -6.90
N ALA A 172 -5.94 14.58 -6.67
CA ALA A 172 -5.24 14.77 -5.41
C ALA A 172 -6.20 15.07 -4.25
N LYS A 173 -7.27 15.83 -4.50
CA LYS A 173 -8.35 16.06 -3.53
C LYS A 173 -9.10 14.77 -3.22
N THR A 174 -9.51 14.03 -4.25
CA THR A 174 -10.22 12.75 -4.07
C THR A 174 -9.34 11.77 -3.30
N PHE A 175 -8.04 11.73 -3.58
CA PHE A 175 -7.09 10.90 -2.84
C PHE A 175 -7.06 11.30 -1.36
N LEU A 176 -6.86 12.58 -1.05
CA LEU A 176 -6.83 13.08 0.33
C LEU A 176 -8.15 12.81 1.09
N GLU A 177 -9.28 13.04 0.44
CA GLU A 177 -10.61 12.77 1.01
C GLU A 177 -10.79 11.28 1.31
N SER A 178 -10.46 10.41 0.35
CA SER A 178 -10.63 8.96 0.49
C SER A 178 -9.70 8.38 1.56
N VAL A 179 -8.44 8.84 1.64
CA VAL A 179 -7.53 8.38 2.71
C VAL A 179 -8.02 8.85 4.08
N ASN A 180 -8.47 10.10 4.20
CA ASN A 180 -9.03 10.59 5.47
C ASN A 180 -10.33 9.88 5.87
N TYR A 181 -11.16 9.50 4.90
CA TYR A 181 -12.35 8.67 5.12
C TYR A 181 -11.97 7.29 5.68
N ILE A 182 -10.97 6.64 5.07
CA ILE A 182 -10.46 5.35 5.52
C ILE A 182 -9.90 5.44 6.94
N ILE A 183 -9.09 6.48 7.24
CA ILE A 183 -8.52 6.69 8.59
C ILE A 183 -9.64 6.84 9.63
N ASP A 184 -10.60 7.73 9.39
CA ASP A 184 -11.73 7.98 10.30
C ASP A 184 -12.55 6.70 10.53
N GLY A 185 -12.86 5.96 9.46
CA GLY A 185 -13.60 4.72 9.55
C GLY A 185 -12.88 3.65 10.35
N ILE A 186 -11.59 3.40 10.06
CA ILE A 186 -10.80 2.40 10.78
C ILE A 186 -10.64 2.77 12.25
N GLU A 187 -10.39 4.04 12.57
CA GLU A 187 -10.24 4.48 13.97
C GLU A 187 -11.52 4.21 14.77
N LYS A 188 -12.70 4.50 14.19
CA LYS A 188 -14.02 4.23 14.80
C LYS A 188 -14.25 2.75 15.06
N ILE A 189 -13.88 1.85 14.14
CA ILE A 189 -14.11 0.41 14.28
C ILE A 189 -12.98 -0.34 15.00
N SER A 190 -11.82 0.30 15.20
CA SER A 190 -10.64 -0.33 15.80
C SER A 190 -10.88 -1.05 17.14
N PRO A 191 -11.79 -0.60 18.04
CA PRO A 191 -12.09 -1.33 19.27
C PRO A 191 -12.71 -2.72 19.03
N MET A 192 -13.29 -2.96 17.86
CA MET A 192 -13.83 -4.27 17.46
C MET A 192 -12.75 -5.24 16.96
N MET A 193 -11.56 -4.73 16.62
CA MET A 193 -10.51 -5.52 15.94
C MET A 193 -9.36 -5.93 16.88
N MET A 194 -9.09 -5.14 17.93
CA MET A 194 -8.05 -5.41 18.93
C MET A 194 -8.56 -6.11 20.20
N ASN A 195 -9.87 -6.36 20.30
CA ASN A 195 -10.47 -7.17 21.38
C ASN A 195 -10.50 -8.68 21.03
#